data_AF-A0A524JX90-F1
#
_entry.id   AF-A0A524JX90-F1
#
_cell.length_a   1.000
_cell.length_b   1.000
_cell.length_c   1.000
_cell.angle_alpha   90.00
_cell.angle_beta   90.00
_cell.angle_gamma   90.00
#
_symmetry.space_group_name_H-M   'P 1'
#
loop_
_entity.id
_entity.type
_entity.pdbx_description
1 polymer ?
#
loop_
_entity_poly.entity_id
_entity_poly.type
_entity_poly.pdbx_seq_one_letter_code
_entity_poly.pdbx_strand_id
1 'polypeptide(L)'
;MTRVKTLPLAGIVIGVIIAGIGISMATDNWETTSTKEPVKFSQGEFAGQANPADIRGSYTWQDIETSFSVPAAVGAKAFSTPERAMATDERINVLEQLYAGTLPEGSEIGTDSVRVFVALYAGLPYKAEEGTVLPDPAIAILRDRPGVNEKDLSRFTLAAIDTDTVRTAAEVPGSVEPAAPQPASTAGGEVKTSDTTTTEEHTTPAYTVTGKTTFGELYGWGLTEAQVETAI
;
A
#
# COMPACT_ATOMS: atom_id res chain seq x y z
N MET A 1 34.51 -40.93 -1.77
CA MET A 1 33.52 -40.09 -1.05
C MET A 1 34.03 -39.85 0.36
N THR A 2 34.57 -38.67 0.65
CA THR A 2 35.09 -38.33 1.97
C THR A 2 33.93 -37.96 2.89
N ARG A 3 33.64 -38.76 3.92
CA ARG A 3 32.61 -38.44 4.92
C ARG A 3 33.21 -37.49 5.96
N VAL A 4 32.76 -36.23 5.97
CA VAL A 4 33.10 -35.27 7.01
C VAL A 4 32.34 -35.63 8.28
N LYS A 5 33.02 -35.65 9.43
CA LYS A 5 32.39 -35.91 10.73
C LYS A 5 31.58 -34.70 11.19
N THR A 6 30.53 -34.91 11.97
CA THR A 6 29.60 -33.85 12.41
C THR A 6 30.27 -32.73 13.21
N LEU A 7 31.21 -33.03 14.11
CA LEU A 7 31.90 -31.99 14.89
C LEU A 7 32.75 -31.02 14.05
N PRO A 8 33.66 -31.46 13.15
CA PRO A 8 34.40 -30.53 12.30
C PRO A 8 33.50 -29.79 11.32
N LEU A 9 32.42 -30.43 10.83
CA LEU A 9 31.43 -29.76 9.99
C LEU A 9 30.74 -28.61 10.75
N ALA A 10 30.33 -28.83 12.01
CA ALA A 10 29.71 -27.79 12.84
C ALA A 10 30.65 -26.60 13.08
N GLY A 11 31.93 -26.86 13.34
CA GLY A 11 32.95 -25.80 13.49
C GLY A 11 33.12 -24.98 12.22
N ILE A 12 33.14 -25.63 11.05
CA ILE A 12 33.23 -24.95 9.76
C ILE A 12 31.99 -24.08 9.52
N VAL A 13 30.79 -24.58 9.81
CA VAL A 13 29.54 -23.82 9.65
C VAL A 13 29.55 -22.54 10.49
N ILE A 14 29.91 -22.64 11.77
CA ILE A 14 30.01 -21.47 12.65
C ILE A 14 31.07 -20.50 12.15
N GLY A 15 32.24 -21.01 11.74
CA GLY A 15 33.32 -20.19 11.20
C GLY A 15 32.91 -19.42 9.94
N VAL A 16 32.17 -20.06 9.03
CA VAL A 16 31.65 -19.43 7.81
C VAL A 16 30.62 -18.35 8.13
N ILE A 17 29.72 -18.57 9.10
CA ILE A 17 28.73 -17.56 9.51
C ILE A 17 29.42 -16.33 10.09
N ILE A 18 30.35 -16.51 11.03
CA ILE A 18 31.06 -15.40 11.68
C ILE A 18 31.92 -14.64 10.65
N ALA A 19 32.64 -15.36 9.79
CA ALA A 19 33.43 -14.75 8.73
C ALA A 19 32.55 -13.99 7.74
N GLY A 20 31.39 -14.54 7.35
CA GLY A 20 30.43 -13.89 6.48
C GLY A 20 29.89 -12.59 7.07
N ILE A 21 29.44 -12.61 8.33
CA ILE A 21 28.98 -11.40 9.04
C ILE A 21 30.09 -10.37 9.12
N GLY A 22 31.32 -10.78 9.49
CA GLY A 22 32.48 -9.89 9.57
C GLY A 22 32.82 -9.23 8.23
N ILE A 23 32.74 -9.98 7.12
CA ILE A 23 32.94 -9.43 5.77
C ILE A 23 31.80 -8.47 5.40
N SER A 24 30.54 -8.80 5.69
CA SER A 24 29.39 -7.93 5.41
C SER A 24 29.46 -6.62 6.19
N MET A 25 29.89 -6.65 7.46
CA MET A 25 30.11 -5.45 8.25
C MET A 25 31.28 -4.62 7.72
N ALA A 26 32.40 -5.26 7.35
CA ALA A 26 33.60 -4.56 6.87
C ALA A 26 33.44 -3.90 5.48
N THR A 27 32.43 -4.33 4.71
CA THR A 27 32.12 -3.79 3.37
C THR A 27 30.95 -2.80 3.37
N ASP A 28 30.43 -2.43 4.54
CA ASP A 28 29.21 -1.62 4.71
C ASP A 28 27.97 -2.21 4.01
N ASN A 29 28.03 -3.49 3.60
CA ASN A 29 26.93 -4.24 3.00
C ASN A 29 25.90 -4.70 4.03
N TRP A 30 26.13 -4.42 5.32
CA TRP A 30 25.19 -4.68 6.41
C TRP A 30 24.50 -3.38 6.84
N GLU A 31 23.50 -2.94 6.07
CA GLU A 31 22.68 -1.77 6.39
C GLU A 31 21.48 -2.18 7.25
N THR A 32 21.47 -1.77 8.52
CA THR A 32 20.33 -2.01 9.44
C THR A 32 19.31 -0.87 9.44
N THR A 33 19.64 0.22 8.74
CA THR A 33 18.80 1.40 8.62
C THR A 33 17.96 1.27 7.36
N SER A 34 16.65 1.36 7.50
CA SER A 34 15.78 1.47 6.34
C SER A 34 15.92 2.88 5.77
N THR A 35 16.50 3.01 4.58
CA THR A 35 16.44 4.25 3.81
C THR A 35 14.99 4.48 3.35
N LYS A 36 14.38 5.61 3.76
CA LYS A 36 12.99 5.97 3.44
C LYS A 36 12.91 7.06 2.37
N GLU A 37 13.78 6.96 1.37
CA GLU A 37 13.74 7.86 0.21
C GLU A 37 12.69 7.35 -0.78
N PRO A 38 11.64 8.15 -1.06
CA PRO A 38 10.61 7.72 -1.99
C PRO A 38 11.11 7.78 -3.44
N VAL A 39 10.58 6.87 -4.27
CA VAL A 39 10.70 6.96 -5.73
C VAL A 39 10.15 8.30 -6.19
N LYS A 40 10.91 8.95 -7.08
CA LYS A 40 10.54 10.23 -7.70
C LYS A 40 9.77 10.02 -9.00
N PHE A 41 8.93 10.97 -9.37
CA PHE A 41 8.36 10.99 -10.73
C PHE A 41 9.49 11.08 -11.75
N SER A 42 9.46 10.21 -12.77
CA SER A 42 10.50 10.13 -13.79
C SER A 42 10.29 11.12 -14.94
N GLN A 43 9.04 11.53 -15.20
CA GLN A 43 8.64 12.34 -16.34
C GLN A 43 7.43 13.24 -15.98
N GLY A 44 7.14 14.22 -16.84
CA GLY A 44 6.03 15.16 -16.67
C GLY A 44 6.38 16.39 -15.82
N GLU A 45 5.36 17.19 -15.51
CA GLU A 45 5.51 18.43 -14.73
C GLU A 45 6.10 18.22 -13.33
N PHE A 46 5.84 17.05 -12.75
CA PHE A 46 6.30 16.69 -11.39
C PHE A 46 7.63 15.94 -11.38
N ALA A 47 8.34 15.81 -12.52
CA ALA A 47 9.58 15.05 -12.62
C ALA A 47 10.62 15.50 -11.57
N GLY A 48 11.24 14.52 -10.89
CA GLY A 48 12.19 14.77 -9.81
C GLY A 48 11.57 15.01 -8.43
N GLN A 49 10.26 15.22 -8.34
CA GLN A 49 9.55 15.31 -7.07
C GLN A 49 9.22 13.91 -6.53
N ALA A 50 9.17 13.77 -5.21
CA ALA A 50 8.81 12.52 -4.54
C ALA A 50 7.37 12.11 -4.91
N ASN A 51 7.17 10.81 -5.21
CA ASN A 51 5.85 10.28 -5.54
C ASN A 51 5.12 9.82 -4.26
N PRO A 52 3.94 10.39 -3.93
CA PRO A 52 3.17 9.97 -2.76
C PRO A 52 2.84 8.47 -2.74
N ALA A 53 2.76 7.82 -3.89
CA ALA A 53 2.50 6.38 -3.99
C ALA A 53 3.57 5.52 -3.28
N ASP A 54 4.79 6.01 -3.10
CA ASP A 54 5.86 5.26 -2.41
C ASP A 54 5.88 5.50 -0.89
N ILE A 55 4.91 6.23 -0.33
CA ILE A 55 4.73 6.27 1.12
C ILE A 55 4.31 4.88 1.60
N ARG A 56 5.02 4.38 2.63
CA ARG A 56 4.83 3.03 3.20
C ARG A 56 4.35 3.17 4.64
N GLY A 57 3.59 2.18 5.13
CA GLY A 57 3.07 2.20 6.50
C GLY A 57 4.14 2.36 7.60
N SER A 58 5.39 1.99 7.32
CA SER A 58 6.50 2.13 8.27
C SER A 58 7.08 3.55 8.37
N TYR A 59 6.59 4.49 7.57
CA TYR A 59 6.98 5.91 7.60
C TYR A 59 6.40 6.58 8.84
N THR A 60 7.15 7.54 9.37
CA THR A 60 6.69 8.50 10.39
C THR A 60 6.29 9.81 9.74
N TRP A 61 5.64 10.70 10.50
CA TRP A 61 5.35 12.04 9.99
C TRP A 61 6.62 12.85 9.70
N GLN A 62 7.71 12.58 10.42
CA GLN A 62 9.03 13.18 10.14
C GLN A 62 9.63 12.69 8.81
N ASP A 63 9.46 11.40 8.47
CA ASP A 63 9.89 10.87 7.16
C ASP A 63 9.11 11.52 6.01
N ILE A 64 7.81 11.75 6.22
CA ILE A 64 6.94 12.42 5.27
C ILE A 64 7.34 13.89 5.10
N GLU A 65 7.61 14.60 6.20
CA GLU A 65 8.07 16.00 6.14
C GLU A 65 9.36 16.13 5.34
N THR A 66 10.33 15.27 5.64
CA THR A 66 11.63 15.24 4.94
C THR A 66 11.47 15.01 3.44
N SER A 67 10.53 14.14 3.05
CA SER A 67 10.42 13.68 1.66
C SER A 67 9.45 14.50 0.80
N PHE A 68 8.40 15.07 1.41
CA PHE A 68 7.27 15.69 0.70
C PHE A 68 6.99 17.13 1.13
N SER A 69 7.77 17.69 2.06
CA SER A 69 7.58 19.06 2.57
C SER A 69 6.19 19.31 3.21
N VAL A 70 5.57 18.25 3.73
CA VAL A 70 4.34 18.34 4.54
C VAL A 70 4.74 18.38 6.01
N PRO A 71 4.47 19.46 6.77
CA PRO A 71 4.94 19.55 8.16
C PRO A 71 4.44 18.38 9.01
N ALA A 72 5.32 17.72 9.75
CA ALA A 72 4.98 16.51 10.51
C ALA A 72 3.88 16.78 11.55
N ALA A 73 3.92 17.95 12.18
CA ALA A 73 2.90 18.38 13.13
C ALA A 73 1.51 18.55 12.49
N VAL A 74 1.45 18.97 11.22
CA VAL A 74 0.19 19.08 10.47
C VAL A 74 -0.35 17.69 10.18
N GLY A 75 0.48 16.76 9.70
CA GLY A 75 0.08 15.38 9.44
C GLY A 75 -0.38 14.65 10.70
N ALA A 76 0.41 14.71 11.78
CA ALA A 76 0.05 14.10 13.06
C ALA A 76 -1.28 14.66 13.59
N LYS A 77 -1.48 15.98 13.53
CA LYS A 77 -2.74 16.62 13.93
C LYS A 77 -3.91 16.19 13.03
N ALA A 78 -3.69 16.11 11.72
CA ALA A 78 -4.71 15.78 10.73
C ALA A 78 -5.33 14.40 10.98
N PHE A 79 -4.54 13.45 11.48
CA PHE A 79 -4.96 12.07 11.70
C PHE A 79 -5.16 11.69 13.18
N SER A 80 -5.04 12.65 14.10
CA SER A 80 -5.37 12.46 15.51
C SER A 80 -6.86 12.32 15.74
N THR A 81 -7.26 11.53 16.73
CA THR A 81 -8.64 11.48 17.23
C THR A 81 -8.79 12.33 18.51
N PRO A 82 -10.02 12.67 18.94
CA PRO A 82 -10.23 13.36 20.21
C PRO A 82 -9.67 12.60 21.42
N GLU A 83 -9.65 11.26 21.35
CA GLU A 83 -9.21 10.38 22.42
C GLU A 83 -7.70 10.09 22.38
N ARG A 84 -7.07 10.20 21.19
CA ARG A 84 -5.65 9.92 21.01
C ARG A 84 -5.02 10.85 19.96
N ALA A 85 -4.15 11.71 20.44
CA ALA A 85 -3.25 12.48 19.60
C ALA A 85 -2.10 11.60 19.07
N MET A 86 -1.77 11.78 17.80
CA MET A 86 -0.59 11.16 17.20
C MET A 86 0.68 11.96 17.51
N ALA A 87 1.79 11.26 17.71
CA ALA A 87 3.11 11.88 17.79
C ALA A 87 3.76 11.98 16.40
N THR A 88 4.69 12.92 16.20
CA THR A 88 5.32 13.13 14.87
C THR A 88 6.31 12.02 14.48
N ASP A 89 6.86 11.31 15.46
CA ASP A 89 7.74 10.16 15.32
C ASP A 89 6.99 8.82 15.29
N GLU A 90 5.66 8.85 15.39
CA GLU A 90 4.82 7.67 15.30
C GLU A 90 4.65 7.21 13.85
N ARG A 91 4.60 5.89 13.64
CA ARG A 91 4.43 5.30 12.31
C ARG A 91 2.99 5.40 11.84
N ILE A 92 2.79 5.63 10.54
CA ILE A 92 1.45 5.80 9.99
C ILE A 92 0.65 4.49 9.90
N ASN A 93 1.28 3.30 9.93
CA ASN A 93 0.56 2.03 9.94
C ASN A 93 -0.30 1.82 11.19
N VAL A 94 -0.10 2.60 12.27
CA VAL A 94 -0.95 2.54 13.45
C VAL A 94 -2.36 3.09 13.18
N LEU A 95 -2.56 3.82 12.08
CA LEU A 95 -3.84 4.44 11.73
C LEU A 95 -4.95 3.41 11.54
N GLU A 96 -4.64 2.28 10.90
CA GLU A 96 -5.60 1.19 10.69
C GLU A 96 -6.16 0.69 12.02
N GLN A 97 -5.30 0.60 13.04
CA GLN A 97 -5.74 0.23 14.40
C GLN A 97 -6.43 1.38 15.12
N LEU A 98 -5.98 2.62 14.92
CA LEU A 98 -6.55 3.81 15.55
C LEU A 98 -8.01 4.02 15.15
N TYR A 99 -8.36 3.74 13.89
CA TYR A 99 -9.71 3.89 13.33
C TYR A 99 -10.47 2.56 13.19
N ALA A 100 -9.93 1.47 13.72
CA ALA A 100 -10.59 0.16 13.67
C ALA A 100 -11.96 0.21 14.36
N GLY A 101 -13.00 -0.19 13.65
CA GLY A 101 -14.36 -0.27 14.19
C GLY A 101 -15.09 1.08 14.35
N THR A 102 -14.47 2.19 13.92
CA THR A 102 -15.13 3.52 13.92
C THR A 102 -15.64 3.93 12.54
N LEU A 103 -15.27 3.19 11.49
CA LEU A 103 -15.58 3.51 10.11
C LEU A 103 -16.72 2.64 9.58
N PRO A 104 -17.53 3.13 8.63
CA PRO A 104 -18.49 2.31 7.89
C PRO A 104 -17.81 1.13 7.19
N GLU A 105 -18.58 0.09 6.90
CA GLU A 105 -18.07 -1.04 6.11
C GLU A 105 -17.58 -0.56 4.73
N GLY A 106 -16.46 -1.13 4.27
CA GLY A 106 -15.84 -0.75 3.01
C GLY A 106 -15.07 0.58 3.05
N SER A 107 -14.93 1.21 4.21
CA SER A 107 -14.11 2.43 4.38
C SER A 107 -12.84 2.17 5.17
N GLU A 108 -11.74 2.83 4.82
CA GLU A 108 -10.46 2.70 5.49
C GLU A 108 -9.77 4.06 5.73
N ILE A 109 -9.20 4.22 6.92
CA ILE A 109 -8.18 5.23 7.22
C ILE A 109 -6.87 4.51 7.51
N GLY A 110 -5.96 4.56 6.53
CA GLY A 110 -4.72 3.80 6.56
C GLY A 110 -3.59 4.50 5.81
N THR A 111 -2.65 3.71 5.29
CA THR A 111 -1.53 4.25 4.52
C THR A 111 -2.00 5.01 3.29
N ASP A 112 -3.05 4.53 2.60
CA ASP A 112 -3.58 5.19 1.40
C ASP A 112 -4.16 6.58 1.69
N SER A 113 -4.86 6.73 2.81
CA SER A 113 -5.36 8.02 3.30
C SER A 113 -4.23 9.05 3.48
N VAL A 114 -3.07 8.61 3.97
CA VAL A 114 -1.89 9.48 4.09
C VAL A 114 -1.35 9.86 2.71
N ARG A 115 -1.33 8.94 1.75
CA ARG A 115 -0.91 9.23 0.36
C ARG A 115 -1.82 10.27 -0.28
N VAL A 116 -3.13 10.13 -0.11
CA VAL A 116 -4.12 11.11 -0.57
C VAL A 116 -3.89 12.47 0.08
N PHE A 117 -3.76 12.50 1.42
CA PHE A 117 -3.53 13.74 2.15
C PHE A 117 -2.27 14.46 1.68
N VAL A 118 -1.14 13.75 1.59
CA VAL A 118 0.14 14.32 1.14
C VAL A 118 0.04 14.81 -0.29
N ALA A 119 -0.58 14.04 -1.18
CA ALA A 119 -0.77 14.41 -2.58
C ALA A 119 -1.56 15.71 -2.71
N LEU A 120 -2.72 15.80 -2.06
CA LEU A 120 -3.55 17.02 -2.08
C LEU A 120 -2.85 18.19 -1.39
N TYR A 121 -2.15 17.96 -0.28
CA TYR A 121 -1.44 19.01 0.44
C TYR A 121 -0.30 19.61 -0.38
N ALA A 122 0.43 18.78 -1.13
CA ALA A 122 1.58 19.16 -1.95
C ALA A 122 1.22 19.52 -3.41
N GLY A 123 -0.04 19.33 -3.83
CA GLY A 123 -0.46 19.54 -5.22
C GLY A 123 0.10 18.48 -6.18
N LEU A 124 0.33 17.26 -5.70
CA LEU A 124 0.89 16.15 -6.46
C LEU A 124 -0.21 15.20 -6.94
N PRO A 125 -0.02 14.51 -8.09
CA PRO A 125 -0.98 13.56 -8.59
C PRO A 125 -0.95 12.27 -7.76
N TYR A 126 -2.12 11.78 -7.38
CA TYR A 126 -2.30 10.48 -6.75
C TYR A 126 -3.70 9.92 -7.02
N LYS A 127 -3.78 8.60 -7.21
CA LYS A 127 -5.04 7.89 -7.36
C LYS A 127 -5.25 7.03 -6.11
N ALA A 128 -6.28 7.35 -5.35
CA ALA A 128 -6.66 6.62 -4.15
C ALA A 128 -7.16 5.22 -4.49
N GLU A 129 -7.01 4.32 -3.51
CA GLU A 129 -7.67 3.02 -3.48
C GLU A 129 -9.17 3.19 -3.18
N GLU A 130 -9.95 2.16 -3.47
CA GLU A 130 -11.39 2.17 -3.19
C GLU A 130 -11.63 2.08 -1.67
N GLY A 131 -12.59 2.85 -1.16
CA GLY A 131 -12.86 2.89 0.28
C GLY A 131 -11.95 3.83 1.08
N THR A 132 -10.93 4.42 0.47
CA THR A 132 -10.07 5.39 1.16
C THR A 132 -10.85 6.63 1.55
N VAL A 133 -10.87 6.91 2.85
CA VAL A 133 -11.44 8.15 3.43
C VAL A 133 -10.39 8.92 4.21
N LEU A 134 -10.70 10.19 4.50
CA LEU A 134 -9.88 11.06 5.32
C LEU A 134 -10.64 11.45 6.60
N PRO A 135 -9.94 11.57 7.74
CA PRO A 135 -10.56 12.06 8.96
C PRO A 135 -10.90 13.55 8.85
N ASP A 136 -11.91 14.00 9.59
CA ASP A 136 -12.41 15.38 9.54
C ASP A 136 -11.32 16.46 9.73
N PRO A 137 -10.34 16.32 10.64
CA PRO A 137 -9.27 17.30 10.78
C PRO A 137 -8.38 17.38 9.52
N ALA A 138 -8.15 16.27 8.81
CA ALA A 138 -7.42 16.26 7.56
C ALA A 138 -8.18 17.01 6.46
N ILE A 139 -9.49 16.77 6.33
CA ILE A 139 -10.36 17.50 5.41
C ILE A 139 -10.35 18.99 5.70
N ALA A 140 -10.46 19.39 6.97
CA ALA A 140 -10.42 20.80 7.38
C ALA A 140 -9.11 21.48 7.00
N ILE A 141 -7.97 20.81 7.23
CA ILE A 141 -6.65 21.32 6.86
C ILE A 141 -6.50 21.48 5.35
N LEU A 142 -6.98 20.50 4.57
CA LEU A 142 -6.87 20.53 3.11
C LEU A 142 -7.78 21.58 2.47
N ARG A 143 -8.94 21.86 3.06
CA ARG A 143 -9.87 22.90 2.57
C ARG A 143 -9.23 24.29 2.53
N ASP A 144 -8.32 24.57 3.46
CA ASP A 144 -7.60 25.83 3.54
C ASP A 144 -6.38 25.89 2.58
N ARG A 145 -6.07 24.80 1.85
CA ARG A 145 -4.92 24.75 0.94
C ARG A 145 -5.27 25.33 -0.44
N PRO A 146 -4.42 26.23 -0.98
CA PRO A 146 -4.56 26.69 -2.36
C PRO A 146 -4.51 25.51 -3.34
N GLY A 147 -5.42 25.49 -4.32
CA GLY A 147 -5.46 24.46 -5.36
C GLY A 147 -6.28 23.21 -5.02
N VAL A 148 -6.77 23.07 -3.79
CA VAL A 148 -7.68 21.99 -3.40
C VAL A 148 -9.13 22.42 -3.61
N ASN A 149 -9.92 21.64 -4.36
CA ASN A 149 -11.34 21.91 -4.62
C ASN A 149 -12.24 21.14 -3.66
N GLU A 150 -13.33 21.75 -3.18
CA GLU A 150 -14.31 21.08 -2.29
C GLU A 150 -14.90 19.81 -2.93
N LYS A 151 -15.10 19.80 -4.24
CA LYS A 151 -15.58 18.62 -4.98
C LYS A 151 -14.58 17.46 -4.94
N ASP A 152 -13.28 17.76 -4.97
CA ASP A 152 -12.23 16.75 -4.89
C ASP A 152 -12.04 16.25 -3.45
N LEU A 153 -12.41 17.06 -2.45
CA LEU A 153 -12.42 16.67 -1.04
C LEU A 153 -13.65 15.85 -0.68
N SER A 154 -14.82 16.14 -1.25
CA SER A 154 -16.06 15.46 -0.89
C SER A 154 -15.99 13.95 -1.12
N ARG A 155 -15.22 13.46 -2.11
CA ARG A 155 -15.06 12.01 -2.34
C ARG A 155 -14.37 11.25 -1.20
N PHE A 156 -13.69 11.97 -0.30
CA PHE A 156 -12.95 11.38 0.82
C PHE A 156 -13.61 11.63 2.17
N THR A 157 -14.75 12.33 2.21
CA THR A 157 -15.48 12.55 3.46
C THR A 157 -16.33 11.32 3.78
N LEU A 158 -16.39 10.97 5.07
CA LEU A 158 -17.21 9.86 5.55
C LEU A 158 -18.70 9.99 5.16
N ALA A 159 -19.21 11.22 5.06
CA ALA A 159 -20.59 11.50 4.66
C ALA A 159 -20.88 11.21 3.17
N ALA A 160 -19.87 11.12 2.31
CA ALA A 160 -20.07 10.94 0.88
C ALA A 160 -20.32 9.48 0.46
N ILE A 161 -20.01 8.51 1.33
CA ILE A 161 -20.14 7.07 1.02
C ILE A 161 -21.61 6.61 1.02
N ASP A 162 -22.54 7.39 1.58
CA ASP A 162 -23.98 7.13 1.49
C ASP A 162 -24.58 7.39 0.08
N THR A 163 -23.83 8.00 -0.87
CA THR A 163 -24.47 8.58 -2.07
C THR A 163 -23.83 8.28 -3.44
N ASP A 164 -22.92 7.31 -3.61
CA ASP A 164 -22.29 7.13 -4.94
C ASP A 164 -22.03 5.69 -5.42
N THR A 165 -22.87 4.72 -5.03
CA THR A 165 -23.09 3.56 -5.91
C THR A 165 -23.96 4.00 -7.09
N VAL A 166 -23.30 4.48 -8.16
CA VAL A 166 -23.72 4.61 -9.58
C VAL A 166 -23.27 5.95 -10.17
N ARG A 167 -22.01 6.04 -10.61
CA ARG A 167 -21.69 6.66 -11.92
C ARG A 167 -20.28 6.31 -12.40
N THR A 168 -20.23 5.25 -13.19
CA THR A 168 -19.17 5.01 -14.18
C THR A 168 -18.90 6.29 -14.97
N ALA A 169 -17.64 6.70 -14.97
CA ALA A 169 -17.12 7.85 -15.70
C ALA A 169 -17.45 7.76 -17.19
N ALA A 170 -18.33 8.65 -17.63
CA ALA A 170 -18.49 9.05 -19.02
C ALA A 170 -17.50 10.18 -19.32
N GLU A 171 -16.65 9.93 -20.31
CA GLU A 171 -16.39 10.82 -21.44
C GLU A 171 -15.65 12.14 -21.17
N VAL A 172 -14.36 12.15 -21.56
CA VAL A 172 -13.58 13.37 -21.81
C VAL A 172 -13.88 13.84 -23.24
N PRO A 173 -14.41 15.05 -23.48
CA PRO A 173 -14.61 15.56 -24.83
C PRO A 173 -13.41 16.40 -25.30
N GLY A 174 -12.94 16.08 -26.52
CA GLY A 174 -12.57 17.08 -27.53
C GLY A 174 -11.08 17.42 -27.71
N SER A 175 -10.50 16.96 -28.83
CA SER A 175 -9.87 17.87 -29.82
C SER A 175 -9.66 17.16 -31.17
N VAL A 176 -9.97 17.85 -32.26
CA VAL A 176 -10.06 17.38 -33.66
C VAL A 176 -8.81 17.76 -34.49
N GLU A 177 -8.33 16.79 -35.28
CA GLU A 177 -7.64 16.72 -36.62
C GLU A 177 -7.37 18.05 -37.42
N PRO A 178 -6.39 18.20 -38.40
CA PRO A 178 -6.04 17.21 -39.44
C PRO A 178 -4.66 17.13 -40.21
N ALA A 179 -4.44 15.94 -40.85
CA ALA A 179 -3.77 15.58 -42.14
C ALA A 179 -2.28 15.98 -42.44
N ALA A 180 -1.36 15.25 -43.10
CA ALA A 180 -1.21 13.98 -43.85
C ALA A 180 0.34 13.73 -44.13
N PRO A 181 0.82 12.88 -45.08
CA PRO A 181 0.94 11.40 -45.10
C PRO A 181 2.39 10.82 -45.30
N GLN A 182 2.58 9.54 -44.89
CA GLN A 182 3.52 8.46 -45.35
C GLN A 182 5.08 8.66 -45.34
N PRO A 183 5.93 7.59 -45.42
CA PRO A 183 5.65 6.17 -45.67
C PRO A 183 6.29 5.13 -44.70
N ALA A 184 5.93 3.88 -44.97
CA ALA A 184 6.26 2.62 -44.32
C ALA A 184 7.75 2.26 -44.18
N SER A 185 8.07 1.50 -43.13
CA SER A 185 9.17 0.53 -43.15
C SER A 185 8.83 -0.70 -42.29
N THR A 186 9.20 -1.84 -42.85
CA THR A 186 8.88 -3.23 -42.52
C THR A 186 9.74 -3.84 -41.41
N ALA A 187 9.12 -4.63 -40.51
CA ALA A 187 9.61 -5.86 -39.86
C ALA A 187 8.50 -6.28 -38.85
N GLY A 188 8.02 -7.51 -38.70
CA GLY A 188 8.55 -8.83 -38.99
C GLY A 188 8.55 -9.65 -37.68
N GLY A 189 7.64 -10.63 -37.57
CA GLY A 189 7.55 -11.61 -36.45
C GLY A 189 6.77 -11.07 -35.23
N GLU A 190 5.93 -11.81 -34.51
CA GLU A 190 5.75 -13.25 -34.39
C GLU A 190 4.37 -13.52 -33.75
N VAL A 191 3.63 -14.49 -34.29
CA VAL A 191 2.35 -14.96 -33.78
C VAL A 191 2.61 -15.93 -32.63
N LYS A 192 2.01 -15.70 -31.46
CA LYS A 192 1.77 -16.77 -30.49
C LYS A 192 0.46 -16.56 -29.72
N THR A 193 -0.61 -16.99 -30.34
CA THR A 193 -1.83 -17.45 -29.67
C THR A 193 -1.55 -18.83 -29.07
N SER A 194 -1.91 -19.03 -27.81
CA SER A 194 -2.56 -20.27 -27.34
C SER A 194 -3.05 -20.08 -25.91
N ASP A 195 -4.34 -19.76 -25.88
CA ASP A 195 -5.29 -19.89 -24.79
C ASP A 195 -5.49 -21.38 -24.44
N THR A 196 -5.55 -21.73 -23.16
CA THR A 196 -6.07 -23.03 -22.69
C THR A 196 -6.67 -22.82 -21.31
N THR A 197 -7.94 -22.43 -21.33
CA THR A 197 -8.84 -22.45 -20.17
C THR A 197 -9.35 -23.87 -19.98
N THR A 198 -8.97 -24.52 -18.88
CA THR A 198 -9.60 -25.76 -18.40
C THR A 198 -10.69 -25.37 -17.41
N THR A 199 -11.94 -25.61 -17.77
CA THR A 199 -13.11 -25.44 -16.92
C THR A 199 -13.23 -26.65 -15.99
N GLU A 200 -12.75 -26.51 -14.76
CA GLU A 200 -13.18 -27.37 -13.65
C GLU A 200 -14.26 -26.64 -12.86
N GLU A 201 -15.42 -27.29 -12.77
CA GLU A 201 -16.58 -26.83 -12.01
C GLU A 201 -16.30 -27.02 -10.51
N HIS A 202 -15.59 -26.05 -9.91
CA HIS A 202 -15.41 -25.99 -8.46
C HIS A 202 -16.72 -25.52 -7.81
N THR A 203 -17.44 -26.46 -7.21
CA THR A 203 -18.44 -26.10 -6.19
C THR A 203 -17.72 -25.38 -5.06
N THR A 204 -18.17 -24.16 -4.77
CA THR A 204 -17.60 -23.32 -3.73
C THR A 204 -17.80 -24.03 -2.39
N PRO A 205 -16.73 -24.35 -1.64
CA PRO A 205 -16.94 -24.91 -0.31
C PRO A 205 -17.64 -23.85 0.54
N ALA A 206 -18.66 -24.27 1.31
CA ALA A 206 -19.43 -23.37 2.16
C ALA A 206 -18.56 -22.61 3.16
N TYR A 207 -17.37 -23.14 3.47
CA TYR A 207 -16.39 -22.53 4.36
C TYR A 207 -14.98 -22.82 3.86
N THR A 208 -14.10 -21.81 3.91
CA THR A 208 -12.69 -21.93 3.52
C THR A 208 -11.81 -21.61 4.74
N VAL A 209 -10.96 -22.56 5.12
CA VAL A 209 -9.97 -22.35 6.18
C VAL A 209 -8.80 -21.57 5.59
N THR A 210 -8.53 -20.40 6.15
CA THR A 210 -7.37 -19.57 5.81
C THR A 210 -6.41 -19.51 7.00
N GLY A 211 -5.21 -18.95 6.84
CA GLY A 211 -4.25 -18.79 7.93
C GLY A 211 -4.71 -17.88 9.09
N LYS A 212 -5.89 -17.26 8.97
CA LYS A 212 -6.53 -16.48 10.04
C LYS A 212 -7.68 -17.23 10.73
N THR A 213 -8.09 -18.39 10.21
CA THR A 213 -9.21 -19.15 10.77
C THR A 213 -8.83 -19.70 12.14
N THR A 214 -9.63 -19.38 13.15
CA THR A 214 -9.39 -19.80 14.53
C THR A 214 -10.15 -21.09 14.86
N PHE A 215 -9.70 -21.82 15.88
CA PHE A 215 -10.44 -23.00 16.38
C PHE A 215 -11.87 -22.67 16.82
N GLY A 216 -12.10 -21.46 17.34
CA GLY A 216 -13.44 -21.00 17.71
C GLY A 216 -14.38 -20.90 16.50
N GLU A 217 -13.88 -20.49 15.34
CA GLU A 217 -14.66 -20.43 14.10
C GLU A 217 -14.97 -21.83 13.57
N LEU A 218 -14.02 -22.77 13.66
CA LEU A 218 -14.25 -24.17 13.27
C LEU A 218 -15.37 -24.80 14.12
N TYR A 219 -15.38 -24.55 15.42
CA TYR A 219 -16.44 -25.02 16.31
C TYR A 219 -17.78 -24.32 16.04
N GLY A 220 -17.73 -23.02 15.67
CA GLY A 220 -18.89 -22.28 15.21
C GLY A 220 -19.52 -22.85 13.93
N TRP A 221 -18.72 -23.51 13.08
CA TRP A 221 -19.17 -24.26 11.91
C TRP A 221 -19.69 -25.67 12.24
N GLY A 222 -19.72 -26.04 13.52
CA GLY A 222 -20.24 -27.33 14.01
C GLY A 222 -19.23 -28.48 13.96
N LEU A 223 -17.94 -28.21 13.74
CA LEU A 223 -16.89 -29.23 13.88
C LEU A 223 -16.64 -29.53 15.35
N THR A 224 -16.40 -30.79 15.68
CA THR A 224 -15.99 -31.22 17.03
C THR A 224 -14.48 -31.23 17.16
N GLU A 225 -13.96 -31.10 18.38
CA GLU A 225 -12.52 -31.14 18.68
C GLU A 225 -11.83 -32.39 18.10
N ALA A 226 -12.46 -33.57 18.23
CA ALA A 226 -11.95 -34.81 17.66
C ALA A 226 -11.84 -34.81 16.12
N GLN A 227 -12.74 -34.10 15.44
CA GLN A 227 -12.70 -33.95 13.97
C GLN A 227 -11.61 -32.99 13.53
N VAL A 228 -11.34 -31.94 14.32
CA VAL A 228 -10.27 -30.99 14.05
C VAL A 228 -8.89 -31.63 14.29
N GLU A 229 -8.73 -32.43 15.35
CA GLU A 229 -7.49 -33.16 15.64
C GLU A 229 -7.12 -34.20 14.57
N THR A 230 -8.11 -34.80 13.91
CA THR A 230 -7.86 -35.79 12.85
C THR A 230 -7.37 -35.12 11.54
N ALA A 231 -7.58 -33.81 11.40
CA ALA A 231 -7.28 -33.04 10.19
C ALA A 231 -5.95 -32.25 10.26
N ILE A 232 -5.25 -32.30 11.39
CA ILE A 232 -3.93 -31.68 11.63
C ILE A 232 -2.86 -32.78 11.64
#